data_AF-A0A946B183-F1
#
_entry.id   AF-A0A946B183-F1
#
_cell.length_a   1.000
_cell.length_b   1.000
_cell.length_c   1.000
_cell.angle_alpha   90.00
_cell.angle_beta   90.00
_cell.angle_gamma   90.00
#
_symmetry.space_group_name_H-M   'P 1'
#
loop_
_entity.id
_entity.type
_entity.pdbx_description
1 polymer ?
#
loop_
_entity_poly.entity_id
_entity_poly.type
_entity_poly.pdbx_seq_one_letter_code
_entity_poly.pdbx_strand_id
1 'polypeptide(L)'
;GQTYAPAQDGYDYASDLVAGLLDRHDFEISVAAYPENHPEARNDDDEIENLRRKQEAGAARAITQFFFNTEDFLRYRDRMSAGGVDIPLAPGILPVTNFAAMVRFAGRCGASVPDWVAERFAGLENDLETRSAIAAAIAVEQCQHLRREGVEHFHFYTLNRAELTLAICRMLGVGLATTA
;
A
#
# COMPACT_ATOMS: atom_id res chain seq x y z
N GLY A 1 17.78 6.82 0.97
CA GLY A 1 18.34 5.46 0.95
C GLY A 1 19.66 5.47 0.22
N GLN A 2 20.34 4.34 0.12
CA GLN A 2 21.38 4.14 -0.90
C GLN A 2 20.70 3.77 -2.22
N THR A 3 21.23 4.22 -3.35
CA THR A 3 20.76 3.81 -4.67
C THR A 3 20.92 2.30 -4.81
N TYR A 4 19.89 1.62 -5.31
CA TYR A 4 19.95 0.18 -5.56
C TYR A 4 21.07 -0.14 -6.57
N ALA A 5 21.84 -1.18 -6.26
CA ALA A 5 22.84 -1.77 -7.16
C ALA A 5 22.60 -3.29 -7.19
N PRO A 6 22.31 -3.86 -8.36
CA PRO A 6 22.05 -5.28 -8.50
C PRO A 6 23.32 -6.11 -8.27
N ALA A 7 23.14 -7.35 -7.82
CA ALA A 7 24.24 -8.33 -7.78
C ALA A 7 24.70 -8.68 -9.21
N GLN A 8 25.91 -9.21 -9.36
CA GLN A 8 26.49 -9.54 -10.68
C GLN A 8 25.61 -10.51 -11.49
N ASP A 9 24.90 -11.41 -10.82
CA ASP A 9 23.94 -12.38 -11.35
C ASP A 9 22.49 -12.07 -10.94
N GLY A 10 22.24 -10.83 -10.50
CA GLY A 10 20.94 -10.36 -10.03
C GLY A 10 20.08 -9.75 -11.14
N TYR A 11 18.87 -9.34 -10.74
CA TYR A 11 17.94 -8.60 -11.60
C TYR A 11 18.08 -7.10 -11.36
N ASP A 12 18.13 -6.33 -12.46
CA ASP A 12 18.22 -4.87 -12.41
C ASP A 12 16.89 -4.25 -11.95
N TYR A 13 15.78 -4.82 -12.42
CA TYR A 13 14.43 -4.35 -12.10
C TYR A 13 13.52 -5.48 -11.62
N ALA A 14 12.47 -5.08 -10.90
CA ALA A 14 11.42 -6.00 -10.47
C ALA A 14 10.72 -6.67 -11.67
N SER A 15 10.60 -6.00 -12.82
CA SER A 15 10.07 -6.60 -14.06
C SER A 15 10.90 -7.79 -14.54
N ASP A 16 12.23 -7.71 -14.42
CA ASP A 16 13.12 -8.78 -14.86
C ASP A 16 13.00 -10.00 -13.93
N LEU A 17 12.81 -9.75 -12.63
CA LEU A 17 12.51 -10.79 -11.66
C LEU A 17 11.15 -11.45 -11.94
N VAL A 18 10.12 -10.68 -12.28
CA VAL A 18 8.79 -11.22 -12.65
C VAL A 18 8.94 -12.18 -13.83
N ALA A 19 9.56 -11.73 -14.93
CA ALA A 19 9.77 -12.56 -16.11
C ALA A 19 10.60 -13.82 -15.79
N GLY A 20 11.71 -13.66 -15.05
CA GLY A 20 12.59 -14.77 -14.69
C GLY A 20 11.99 -15.79 -13.73
N LEU A 21 10.99 -15.41 -12.92
CA LEU A 21 10.21 -16.33 -12.09
C LEU A 21 9.22 -17.12 -12.93
N LEU A 22 8.52 -16.46 -13.87
CA LEU A 22 7.52 -17.08 -14.73
C LEU A 22 8.13 -18.03 -15.76
N ASP A 23 9.36 -17.77 -16.22
CA ASP A 23 10.13 -18.70 -17.05
C ASP A 23 10.39 -20.05 -16.37
N ARG A 24 10.32 -20.10 -15.03
CA ARG A 24 10.58 -21.31 -14.25
C ARG A 24 9.31 -22.04 -13.83
N HIS A 25 8.29 -21.29 -13.41
CA HIS A 25 7.04 -21.84 -12.89
C HIS A 25 5.87 -20.88 -13.12
N ASP A 26 4.66 -21.44 -13.17
CA ASP A 26 3.40 -20.68 -13.28
C ASP A 26 2.99 -20.07 -11.92
N PHE A 27 3.76 -19.08 -11.48
CA PHE A 27 3.47 -18.34 -10.26
C PHE A 27 2.42 -17.26 -10.48
N GLU A 28 1.58 -17.03 -9.48
CA GLU A 28 0.82 -15.79 -9.41
C GLU A 28 1.65 -14.72 -8.68
N ILE A 29 2.07 -13.67 -9.40
CA ILE A 29 3.02 -12.68 -8.88
C ILE A 29 2.31 -11.35 -8.60
N SER A 30 2.51 -10.83 -7.38
CA SER A 30 2.09 -9.47 -7.00
C SER A 30 3.28 -8.52 -7.03
N VAL A 31 3.08 -7.29 -7.52
CA VAL A 31 4.14 -6.27 -7.57
C VAL A 31 3.80 -5.02 -6.77
N ALA A 32 4.81 -4.26 -6.39
CA ALA A 32 4.62 -2.99 -5.68
C ALA A 32 4.21 -1.85 -6.64
N ALA A 33 3.33 -0.99 -6.15
CA ALA A 33 2.86 0.25 -6.78
C ALA A 33 2.96 1.44 -5.81
N TYR A 34 3.16 2.66 -6.31
CA TYR A 34 3.42 3.84 -5.47
C TYR A 34 2.48 5.00 -5.82
N PRO A 35 1.34 5.18 -5.11
CA PRO A 35 0.37 6.24 -5.39
C PRO A 35 0.93 7.67 -5.35
N GLU A 36 1.94 7.89 -4.50
CA GLU A 36 2.66 9.15 -4.30
C GLU A 36 4.04 9.17 -5.02
N ASN A 37 4.21 8.30 -6.03
CA ASN A 37 5.44 8.01 -6.77
C ASN A 37 6.55 7.34 -5.95
N HIS A 38 7.35 6.51 -6.63
CA HIS A 38 8.57 6.00 -6.03
C HIS A 38 9.58 7.15 -5.81
N PRO A 39 10.35 7.17 -4.70
CA PRO A 39 11.36 8.21 -4.46
C PRO A 39 12.45 8.35 -5.54
N GLU A 40 12.63 7.33 -6.37
CA GLU A 40 13.58 7.32 -7.49
C GLU A 40 12.92 7.55 -8.85
N ALA A 41 11.58 7.69 -8.91
CA ALA A 41 10.87 8.05 -10.13
C ALA A 41 11.11 9.53 -10.46
N ARG A 42 11.30 9.85 -11.75
CA ARG A 42 11.56 11.25 -12.17
C ARG A 42 10.27 12.06 -12.25
N ASN A 43 9.15 11.40 -12.54
CA ASN A 43 7.81 11.96 -12.64
C ASN A 43 6.75 10.83 -12.59
N ASP A 44 5.47 11.23 -12.60
CA ASP A 44 4.32 10.32 -12.58
C ASP A 44 4.30 9.35 -13.78
N ASP A 45 4.64 9.84 -14.97
CA ASP A 45 4.59 9.03 -16.20
C ASP A 45 5.59 7.87 -16.15
N ASP A 46 6.78 8.13 -15.60
CA ASP A 46 7.80 7.09 -15.39
C ASP A 46 7.36 6.03 -14.38
N GLU A 47 6.63 6.42 -13.32
CA GLU A 47 6.09 5.47 -12.35
C GLU A 47 5.05 4.55 -13.00
N ILE A 48 4.16 5.11 -13.83
CA ILE A 48 3.15 4.33 -14.56
C ILE A 48 3.81 3.43 -15.62
N GLU A 49 4.78 3.93 -16.38
CA GLU A 49 5.54 3.13 -17.34
C GLU A 49 6.28 1.97 -16.66
N ASN A 50 6.87 2.20 -15.49
CA ASN A 50 7.51 1.14 -14.71
C ASN A 50 6.51 0.07 -14.27
N LEU A 51 5.31 0.47 -13.82
CA LEU A 51 4.26 -0.50 -13.50
C LEU A 51 3.77 -1.26 -14.74
N ARG A 52 3.63 -0.57 -15.88
CA ARG A 52 3.28 -1.18 -17.17
C ARG A 52 4.27 -2.27 -17.58
N ARG A 53 5.58 -2.03 -17.43
CA ARG A 53 6.61 -3.06 -17.68
C ARG A 53 6.46 -4.29 -16.78
N LYS A 54 6.09 -4.11 -15.51
CA LYS A 54 5.84 -5.24 -14.59
C LYS A 54 4.59 -6.03 -15.00
N GLN A 55 3.54 -5.35 -15.48
CA GLN A 55 2.37 -5.99 -16.07
C GLN A 55 2.75 -6.78 -17.32
N GLU A 56 3.50 -6.18 -18.25
CA GLU A 56 3.95 -6.84 -19.49
C GLU A 56 4.84 -8.06 -19.21
N ALA A 57 5.61 -8.01 -18.11
CA ALA A 57 6.40 -9.15 -17.65
C ALA A 57 5.56 -10.29 -17.06
N GLY A 58 4.27 -10.08 -16.79
CA GLY A 58 3.33 -11.09 -16.31
C GLY A 58 2.86 -10.94 -14.86
N ALA A 59 3.02 -9.77 -14.23
CA ALA A 59 2.45 -9.53 -12.90
C ALA A 59 0.92 -9.70 -12.92
N ALA A 60 0.36 -10.39 -11.94
CA ALA A 60 -1.06 -10.69 -11.84
C ALA A 60 -1.86 -9.61 -11.12
N ARG A 61 -1.22 -8.85 -10.22
CA ARG A 61 -1.83 -7.77 -9.44
C ARG A 61 -0.77 -6.82 -8.89
N ALA A 62 -1.19 -5.62 -8.51
CA ALA A 62 -0.35 -4.66 -7.80
C ALA A 62 -0.88 -4.41 -6.38
N ILE A 63 0.03 -4.19 -5.44
CA ILE A 63 -0.26 -3.78 -4.06
C ILE A 63 0.43 -2.44 -3.84
N THR A 64 -0.32 -1.43 -3.41
CA THR A 64 0.26 -0.11 -3.21
C THR A 64 1.10 -0.06 -1.94
N GLN A 65 2.11 0.80 -1.93
CA GLN A 65 2.61 1.40 -0.70
C GLN A 65 1.44 2.01 0.09
N PHE A 66 1.57 2.11 1.41
CA PHE A 66 0.55 2.77 2.21
C PHE A 66 0.45 4.27 1.89
N PHE A 67 -0.73 4.82 2.11
CA PHE A 67 -1.07 6.22 1.93
C PHE A 67 -2.12 6.62 2.98
N PHE A 68 -2.24 7.90 3.29
CA PHE A 68 -3.27 8.42 4.19
C PHE A 68 -4.41 9.12 3.44
N ASN A 69 -4.10 9.80 2.34
CA ASN A 69 -5.10 10.48 1.54
C ASN A 69 -5.67 9.54 0.48
N THR A 70 -6.96 9.25 0.58
CA THR A 70 -7.65 8.36 -0.37
C THR A 70 -7.56 8.86 -1.81
N GLU A 71 -7.52 10.18 -2.00
CA GLU A 71 -7.43 10.80 -3.31
C GLU A 71 -6.13 10.47 -4.05
N ASP A 72 -5.03 10.21 -3.33
CA ASP A 72 -3.74 9.84 -3.96
C ASP A 72 -3.86 8.47 -4.64
N PHE A 73 -4.53 7.53 -3.98
CA PHE A 73 -4.85 6.23 -4.56
C PHE A 73 -5.81 6.33 -5.74
N LEU A 74 -6.89 7.12 -5.62
CA LEU A 74 -7.87 7.25 -6.70
C LEU A 74 -7.24 7.87 -7.95
N ARG A 75 -6.49 8.97 -7.81
CA ARG A 75 -5.75 9.58 -8.93
C ARG A 75 -4.70 8.63 -9.50
N TYR A 76 -4.05 7.81 -8.68
CA TYR A 76 -3.12 6.80 -9.18
C TYR A 76 -3.81 5.71 -9.98
N ARG A 77 -4.95 5.20 -9.51
CA ARG A 77 -5.78 4.22 -10.24
C ARG A 77 -6.22 4.77 -11.60
N ASP A 78 -6.63 6.04 -11.65
CA ASP A 78 -7.05 6.68 -12.90
C ASP A 78 -5.85 6.82 -13.88
N ARG A 79 -4.67 7.22 -13.37
CA ARG A 79 -3.42 7.27 -14.14
C ARG A 79 -2.99 5.90 -14.67
N MET A 80 -3.12 4.84 -13.86
CA MET A 80 -2.86 3.47 -14.30
C MET A 80 -3.72 3.09 -15.51
N SER A 81 -5.03 3.31 -15.41
CA SER A 81 -5.95 3.01 -16.51
C SER A 81 -5.64 3.84 -17.76
N ALA A 82 -5.36 5.14 -17.60
CA ALA A 82 -4.95 6.00 -18.71
C ALA A 82 -3.62 5.56 -19.37
N GLY A 83 -2.72 4.97 -18.60
CA GLY A 83 -1.44 4.43 -19.06
C GLY A 83 -1.48 2.99 -19.59
N GLY A 84 -2.66 2.37 -19.70
CA GLY A 84 -2.82 1.00 -20.18
C GLY A 84 -2.39 -0.09 -19.18
N VAL A 85 -2.44 0.22 -17.88
CA VAL A 85 -2.22 -0.75 -16.81
C VAL A 85 -3.58 -1.18 -16.24
N ASP A 86 -3.95 -2.43 -16.47
CA ASP A 86 -5.28 -2.99 -16.19
C ASP A 86 -5.26 -4.09 -15.10
N ILE A 87 -4.09 -4.45 -14.56
CA ILE A 87 -4.03 -5.43 -13.47
C ILE A 87 -4.72 -4.91 -12.20
N PRO A 88 -5.37 -5.80 -11.41
CA PRO A 88 -6.00 -5.42 -10.14
C PRO A 88 -5.05 -4.68 -9.20
N LEU A 89 -5.54 -3.60 -8.58
CA LEU A 89 -4.80 -2.79 -7.61
C LEU A 89 -5.42 -2.91 -6.22
N ALA A 90 -4.65 -3.42 -5.26
CA ALA A 90 -5.05 -3.48 -3.86
C ALA A 90 -4.38 -2.32 -3.07
N PRO A 91 -5.14 -1.44 -2.40
CA PRO A 91 -4.56 -0.44 -1.50
C PRO A 91 -3.88 -1.11 -0.30
N GLY A 92 -2.64 -0.69 -0.06
CA GLY A 92 -1.93 -0.91 1.19
C GLY A 92 -2.46 0.01 2.28
N ILE A 93 -3.02 -0.56 3.35
CA ILE A 93 -3.53 0.17 4.51
C ILE A 93 -2.60 -0.11 5.68
N LEU A 94 -2.13 0.96 6.32
CA LEU A 94 -1.22 0.87 7.47
C LEU A 94 -1.89 1.46 8.72
N PRO A 95 -2.52 0.63 9.57
CA PRO A 95 -3.01 1.07 10.87
C PRO A 95 -1.84 1.24 11.83
N VAL A 96 -1.46 2.48 12.20
CA VAL A 96 -0.36 2.71 13.16
C VAL A 96 -0.81 3.38 14.44
N THR A 97 -0.48 2.74 15.56
CA THR A 97 -0.70 3.29 16.91
C THR A 97 0.49 4.10 17.42
N ASN A 98 1.71 3.83 16.91
CA ASN A 98 2.90 4.63 17.21
C ASN A 98 3.11 5.70 16.14
N PHE A 99 2.47 6.86 16.33
CA PHE A 99 2.54 7.98 15.39
C PHE A 99 3.97 8.43 15.08
N ALA A 100 4.84 8.56 16.09
CA ALA A 100 6.23 8.97 15.87
C ALA A 100 7.02 7.97 15.00
N ALA A 101 6.82 6.67 15.20
CA ALA A 101 7.43 5.64 14.35
C ALA A 101 6.85 5.66 12.94
N MET A 102 5.54 5.91 12.82
CA MET A 102 4.85 6.04 11.54
C MET A 102 5.41 7.19 10.70
N VAL A 103 5.54 8.39 11.27
CA VAL A 103 6.08 9.56 10.55
C VAL A 103 7.49 9.29 10.01
N ARG A 104 8.34 8.63 10.80
CA ARG A 104 9.68 8.19 10.32
C ARG A 104 9.62 7.11 9.26
N PHE A 105 8.59 6.27 9.24
CA PHE A 105 8.40 5.26 8.20
C PHE A 105 7.90 5.91 6.90
N ALA A 106 6.91 6.80 6.98
CA ALA A 106 6.40 7.59 5.86
C ALA A 106 7.49 8.37 5.13
N GLY A 107 8.34 9.10 5.86
CA GLY A 107 9.47 9.80 5.27
C GLY A 107 10.51 8.92 4.58
N ARG A 108 10.60 7.62 4.91
CA ARG A 108 11.47 6.66 4.21
C ARG A 108 10.82 6.05 2.98
N CYS A 109 9.50 5.96 2.96
CA CYS A 109 8.71 5.35 1.88
C CYS A 109 8.25 6.38 0.83
N GLY A 110 8.44 7.68 1.08
CA GLY A 110 7.93 8.74 0.21
C GLY A 110 6.44 9.04 0.41
N ALA A 111 5.80 8.47 1.43
CA ALA A 111 4.39 8.71 1.74
C ALA A 111 4.22 9.99 2.56
N SER A 112 3.22 10.80 2.24
CA SER A 112 2.87 12.01 2.98
C SER A 112 2.00 11.67 4.20
N VAL A 113 2.20 12.42 5.29
CA VAL A 113 1.35 12.36 6.48
C VAL A 113 0.60 13.70 6.59
N PRO A 114 -0.71 13.73 6.36
CA PRO A 114 -1.48 14.97 6.48
C PRO A 114 -1.48 15.52 7.91
N ASP A 115 -1.48 16.85 8.05
CA ASP A 115 -1.47 17.53 9.36
C ASP A 115 -2.64 17.11 10.24
N TRP A 116 -3.83 16.91 9.65
CA TRP A 116 -5.00 16.44 10.38
C TRP A 116 -4.79 15.08 11.05
N VAL A 117 -3.95 14.20 10.47
CA VAL A 117 -3.58 12.93 11.11
C VAL A 117 -2.73 13.22 12.33
N ALA A 118 -1.74 14.10 12.21
CA ALA A 118 -0.87 14.48 13.33
C ALA A 118 -1.66 15.09 14.49
N GLU A 119 -2.60 15.98 14.19
CA GLU A 119 -3.48 16.62 15.17
C GLU A 119 -4.30 15.61 15.98
N ARG A 120 -4.77 14.52 15.36
CA ARG A 120 -5.52 13.46 16.05
C ARG A 120 -4.68 12.68 17.05
N PHE A 121 -3.36 12.62 16.87
CA PHE A 121 -2.44 11.89 17.76
C PHE A 121 -1.73 12.79 18.78
N ALA A 122 -1.90 14.11 18.71
CA ALA A 122 -1.22 15.06 19.58
C ALA A 122 -1.61 14.86 21.06
N GLY A 123 -0.61 14.76 21.94
CA GLY A 123 -0.83 14.61 23.40
C GLY A 123 -1.22 13.20 23.86
N LEU A 124 -1.22 12.20 22.96
CA LEU A 124 -1.60 10.82 23.28
C LEU A 124 -0.39 9.87 23.43
N GLU A 125 0.81 10.39 23.65
CA GLU A 125 2.06 9.62 23.64
C GLU A 125 2.03 8.42 24.60
N ASN A 126 1.38 8.61 25.75
CA ASN A 126 1.25 7.60 26.80
C ASN A 126 -0.14 6.92 26.86
N ASP A 127 -1.04 7.25 25.94
CA ASP A 127 -2.40 6.68 25.88
C ASP A 127 -2.50 5.72 24.69
N LEU A 128 -2.19 4.44 24.93
CA LEU A 128 -2.23 3.42 23.88
C LEU A 128 -3.67 3.09 23.45
N GLU A 129 -4.62 3.14 24.37
CA GLU A 129 -6.01 2.77 24.11
C GLU A 129 -6.64 3.77 23.14
N THR A 130 -6.55 5.06 23.44
CA THR A 130 -7.08 6.12 22.59
C THR A 130 -6.38 6.15 21.23
N ARG A 131 -5.04 5.98 21.18
CA ARG A 131 -4.32 5.89 19.89
C ARG A 131 -4.76 4.72 19.04
N SER A 132 -5.06 3.57 19.66
CA SER A 132 -5.54 2.39 18.95
C SER A 132 -6.94 2.62 18.38
N ALA A 133 -7.83 3.26 19.14
CA ALA A 133 -9.16 3.63 18.68
C ALA A 133 -9.11 4.62 17.51
N ILE A 134 -8.25 5.65 17.59
CA ILE A 134 -8.07 6.63 16.50
C ILE A 134 -7.48 5.97 15.25
N ALA A 135 -6.45 5.14 15.39
CA ALA A 135 -5.86 4.41 14.27
C ALA A 135 -6.90 3.50 13.58
N ALA A 136 -7.76 2.83 14.36
CA ALA A 136 -8.84 2.02 13.83
C ALA A 136 -9.86 2.87 13.07
N ALA A 137 -10.31 3.98 13.66
CA ALA A 137 -11.29 4.89 13.04
C ALA A 137 -10.80 5.42 11.69
N ILE A 138 -9.55 5.93 11.64
CA ILE A 138 -8.94 6.43 10.41
C ILE A 138 -8.89 5.34 9.33
N ALA A 139 -8.39 4.14 9.68
CA ALA A 139 -8.28 3.04 8.72
C ALA A 139 -9.66 2.57 8.22
N VAL A 140 -10.67 2.52 9.10
CA VAL A 140 -12.05 2.15 8.74
C VAL A 140 -12.66 3.20 7.81
N GLU A 141 -12.52 4.49 8.13
CA GLU A 141 -13.02 5.59 7.27
C GLU A 141 -12.37 5.55 5.88
N GLN A 142 -11.05 5.37 5.82
CA GLN A 142 -10.30 5.21 4.58
C GLN A 142 -10.80 4.00 3.76
N CYS A 143 -10.91 2.83 4.39
CA CYS A 143 -11.39 1.62 3.72
C CYS A 143 -12.84 1.78 3.23
N GLN A 144 -13.72 2.39 4.02
CA GLN A 144 -15.10 2.65 3.62
C GLN A 144 -15.17 3.62 2.45
N HIS A 145 -14.33 4.67 2.42
CA HIS A 145 -14.25 5.58 1.28
C HIS A 145 -13.83 4.82 0.01
N LEU A 146 -12.73 4.07 0.07
CA LEU A 146 -12.24 3.24 -1.03
C LEU A 146 -13.29 2.23 -1.51
N ARG A 147 -14.05 1.62 -0.60
CA ARG A 147 -15.15 0.71 -0.96
C ARG A 147 -16.28 1.40 -1.72
N ARG A 148 -16.63 2.64 -1.38
CA ARG A 148 -17.65 3.42 -2.12
C ARG A 148 -17.17 3.72 -3.54
N GLU A 149 -15.86 3.86 -3.71
CA GLU A 149 -15.19 4.04 -5.00
C GLU A 149 -14.93 2.71 -5.74
N GLY A 150 -15.49 1.59 -5.28
CA GLY A 150 -15.43 0.30 -5.97
C GLY A 150 -14.23 -0.59 -5.63
N VAL A 151 -13.45 -0.28 -4.59
CA VAL A 151 -12.36 -1.16 -4.14
C VAL A 151 -12.89 -2.34 -3.33
N GLU A 152 -12.57 -3.56 -3.77
CA GLU A 152 -13.04 -4.81 -3.12
C GLU A 152 -11.95 -5.54 -2.32
N HIS A 153 -10.67 -5.30 -2.62
CA HIS A 153 -9.54 -5.96 -1.99
C HIS A 153 -8.69 -4.97 -1.21
N PHE A 154 -8.24 -5.35 -0.01
CA PHE A 154 -7.40 -4.51 0.85
C PHE A 154 -6.19 -5.30 1.34
N HIS A 155 -5.02 -4.66 1.39
CA HIS A 155 -3.81 -5.24 1.96
C HIS A 155 -3.45 -4.51 3.26
N PHE A 156 -3.45 -5.20 4.40
CA PHE A 156 -3.12 -4.59 5.68
C PHE A 156 -1.68 -4.84 6.09
N TYR A 157 -0.91 -3.78 6.32
CA TYR A 157 0.40 -3.85 6.95
C TYR A 157 0.24 -3.98 8.47
N THR A 158 0.30 -5.21 8.97
CA THR A 158 -0.01 -5.54 10.38
C THR A 158 1.14 -5.23 11.35
N LEU A 159 2.37 -5.11 10.85
CA LEU A 159 3.58 -5.00 11.66
C LEU A 159 3.67 -6.08 12.76
N ASN A 160 3.28 -7.31 12.42
CA ASN A 160 3.22 -8.47 13.32
C ASN A 160 2.26 -8.29 14.51
N ARG A 161 1.23 -7.44 14.39
CA ARG A 161 0.19 -7.22 15.41
C ARG A 161 -1.20 -7.45 14.80
N ALA A 162 -1.97 -8.37 15.37
CA ALA A 162 -3.23 -8.80 14.76
C ALA A 162 -4.44 -8.01 15.28
N GLU A 163 -4.40 -7.53 16.52
CA GLU A 163 -5.56 -7.03 17.26
C GLU A 163 -6.23 -5.85 16.56
N LEU A 164 -5.44 -4.87 16.11
CA LEU A 164 -5.94 -3.68 15.44
C LEU A 164 -6.54 -4.01 14.06
N THR A 165 -5.83 -4.79 13.26
CA THR A 165 -6.31 -5.22 11.94
C THR A 165 -7.58 -6.08 12.06
N LEU A 166 -7.65 -6.98 13.04
CA LEU A 166 -8.86 -7.77 13.31
C LEU A 166 -10.05 -6.89 13.71
N ALA A 167 -9.83 -5.87 14.55
CA ALA A 167 -10.87 -4.91 14.90
C ALA A 167 -11.37 -4.15 13.67
N ILE A 168 -10.46 -3.67 12.80
CA ILE A 168 -10.81 -3.00 11.55
C ILE A 168 -11.61 -3.94 10.63
N CYS A 169 -11.15 -5.17 10.42
CA CYS A 169 -11.87 -6.16 9.61
C CYS A 169 -13.31 -6.38 10.13
N ARG A 170 -13.49 -6.53 11.45
CA ARG A 170 -14.82 -6.68 12.06
C ARG A 170 -15.69 -5.44 11.83
N MET A 171 -15.14 -4.24 12.01
CA MET A 171 -15.85 -2.98 11.75
C MET A 171 -16.23 -2.82 10.26
N LEU A 172 -15.46 -3.38 9.35
CA LEU A 172 -15.76 -3.42 7.91
C LEU A 172 -16.75 -4.52 7.52
N GLY A 173 -17.19 -5.35 8.47
CA GLY A 173 -18.09 -6.48 8.24
C GLY A 173 -17.40 -7.73 7.69
N VAL A 174 -16.07 -7.77 7.71
CA VAL A 174 -15.27 -8.96 7.36
C VAL A 174 -15.24 -9.87 8.60
N GLY A 175 -16.21 -10.77 8.68
CA GLY A 175 -16.32 -11.76 9.74
C GLY A 175 -15.20 -12.80 9.68
N LEU A 176 -14.91 -13.43 10.80
CA LEU A 176 -14.19 -14.71 10.78
C LEU A 176 -15.09 -15.71 10.06
N ALA A 177 -14.58 -16.36 9.02
CA ALA A 177 -15.27 -17.48 8.41
C ALA A 177 -15.58 -18.48 9.54
N THR A 178 -16.87 -18.69 9.79
CA THR A 178 -17.30 -19.77 10.68
C THR A 178 -16.99 -21.03 9.90
N THR A 179 -15.94 -21.74 10.31
CA THR A 179 -15.70 -23.09 9.81
C THR A 179 -16.90 -23.93 10.25
N ALA A 180 -17.70 -24.35 9.27
CA ALA A 180 -18.72 -25.38 9.45
C ALA A 180 -18.05 -26.76 9.45
#